data_AF-A0A923VVJ3-F1
#
_entry.id   AF-A0A923VVJ3-F1
#
_cell.length_a   1.000
_cell.length_b   1.000
_cell.length_c   1.000
_cell.angle_alpha   90.00
_cell.angle_beta   90.00
_cell.angle_gamma   90.00
#
_symmetry.space_group_name_H-M   'P 1'
#
loop_
_entity.id
_entity.type
_entity.pdbx_description
1 polymer ?
#
loop_
_entity_poly.entity_id
_entity_poly.type
_entity_poly.pdbx_seq_one_letter_code
_entity_poly.pdbx_strand_id
1 'polypeptide(L)'
;MKHLFLLFLLPLMGIQSQTKIRLGDGTYFSNKVLYTIDVNKVRLGDGIYSSNKVLYTFDANKVRLGDGTYYSNMVLLTIDGNKIRQGDGTYFSNKVLYTIDGNKIRQGNGTYYSNKVLYTIDGNKIRQGDGTYSSNKVLYTIDGGLSITKIASLLYLVL
;
A
#
# COMPACT_ATOMS: atom_id res chain seq x y z
N MET A 1 -24.79 31.74 -44.39
CA MET A 1 -23.49 31.05 -44.27
C MET A 1 -23.58 30.13 -43.07
N LYS A 2 -23.28 28.84 -43.23
CA LYS A 2 -23.44 27.82 -42.17
C LYS A 2 -22.34 28.03 -41.13
N HIS A 3 -22.69 28.36 -39.90
CA HIS A 3 -21.73 28.43 -38.79
C HIS A 3 -21.41 27.01 -38.32
N LEU A 4 -20.23 26.53 -38.69
CA LEU A 4 -19.67 25.26 -38.25
C LEU A 4 -19.13 25.45 -36.83
N PHE A 5 -19.85 24.94 -35.82
CA PHE A 5 -19.39 24.92 -34.43
C PHE A 5 -18.40 23.77 -34.26
N LEU A 6 -17.10 24.07 -34.21
CA LEU A 6 -16.05 23.09 -33.95
C LEU A 6 -15.96 22.88 -32.43
N LEU A 7 -16.64 21.86 -31.89
CA LEU A 7 -16.43 21.42 -30.51
C LEU A 7 -15.06 20.74 -30.42
N PHE A 8 -14.07 21.42 -29.83
CA PHE A 8 -12.82 20.80 -29.42
C PHE A 8 -13.11 19.85 -28.25
N LEU A 9 -13.13 18.55 -28.52
CA LEU A 9 -13.17 17.51 -27.49
C LEU A 9 -11.76 17.43 -26.87
N LEU A 10 -11.50 18.19 -25.80
CA LEU A 10 -10.29 17.99 -25.01
C LEU A 10 -10.31 16.58 -24.41
N PRO A 11 -9.29 15.74 -24.62
CA PRO A 11 -9.20 14.48 -23.89
C PRO A 11 -9.05 14.80 -22.40
N LEU A 12 -10.06 14.42 -21.59
CA LEU A 12 -9.90 14.36 -20.14
C LEU A 12 -8.77 13.39 -19.85
N MET A 13 -7.55 13.89 -19.67
CA MET A 13 -6.49 13.10 -19.06
C MET A 13 -6.93 12.84 -17.62
N GLY A 14 -7.42 11.64 -17.37
CA GLY A 14 -7.81 11.21 -16.03
C GLY A 14 -6.62 11.38 -15.10
N ILE A 15 -6.71 12.32 -14.16
CA ILE A 15 -5.75 12.44 -13.06
C ILE A 15 -5.93 11.16 -12.24
N GLN A 16 -5.04 10.18 -12.40
CA GLN A 16 -5.00 9.07 -11.45
C GLN A 16 -4.62 9.66 -10.09
N SER A 17 -5.56 9.62 -9.14
CA SER A 17 -5.30 10.04 -7.77
C SER A 17 -4.18 9.19 -7.19
N GLN A 18 -3.11 9.85 -6.74
CA GLN A 18 -2.01 9.18 -6.05
C GLN A 18 -2.47 8.75 -4.66
N THR A 19 -1.86 7.69 -4.16
CA THR A 19 -1.99 7.30 -2.76
C THR A 19 -0.78 7.80 -1.97
N LYS A 20 -0.98 8.49 -0.86
CA LYS A 20 0.09 8.99 0.01
C LYS A 20 0.01 8.39 1.40
N ILE A 21 1.15 7.96 1.93
CA ILE A 21 1.29 7.46 3.30
C ILE A 21 2.01 8.51 4.13
N ARG A 22 1.36 8.99 5.17
CA ARG A 22 1.83 10.04 6.07
C ARG A 22 2.08 9.48 7.46
N LEU A 23 3.06 10.04 8.17
CA LEU A 23 3.31 9.73 9.57
C LEU A 23 2.28 10.40 10.48
N GLY A 24 1.67 9.65 11.40
CA GLY A 24 0.78 10.16 12.45
C GLY A 24 -0.70 10.35 12.04
N ASP A 25 -1.46 10.98 12.94
CA ASP A 25 -2.93 11.22 12.87
C ASP A 25 -3.34 12.61 12.38
N GLY A 26 -2.38 13.53 12.23
CA GLY A 26 -2.66 14.91 11.84
C GLY A 26 -3.24 15.08 10.44
N THR A 27 -3.60 16.32 10.14
CA THR A 27 -4.28 16.71 8.88
C THR A 27 -3.33 16.68 7.68
N TYR A 28 -3.90 16.71 6.47
CA TYR A 28 -3.17 16.66 5.19
C TYR A 28 -1.98 17.63 5.08
N PHE A 29 -2.04 18.77 5.77
CA PHE A 29 -1.01 19.83 5.73
C PHE A 29 0.09 19.68 6.79
N SER A 30 -0.17 19.00 7.90
CA SER A 30 0.78 18.92 9.03
C SER A 30 1.68 17.69 9.00
N ASN A 31 1.30 16.65 8.28
CA ASN A 31 2.01 15.37 8.34
C ASN A 31 2.95 15.17 7.17
N LYS A 32 4.19 14.79 7.49
CA LYS A 32 5.20 14.40 6.50
C LYS A 32 4.71 13.21 5.68
N VAL A 33 4.69 13.37 4.35
CA VAL A 33 4.52 12.25 3.42
C VAL A 33 5.80 11.42 3.42
N LEU A 34 5.67 10.16 3.84
CA LEU A 34 6.77 9.20 3.84
C LEU A 34 6.89 8.52 2.49
N TYR A 35 5.75 8.14 1.91
CA TYR A 35 5.70 7.41 0.66
C TYR A 35 4.55 7.88 -0.23
N THR A 36 4.81 7.88 -1.52
CA THR A 36 3.80 8.10 -2.56
C THR A 36 3.69 6.84 -3.41
N ILE A 37 2.46 6.44 -3.71
CA ILE A 37 2.12 5.31 -4.55
C ILE A 37 1.32 5.81 -5.74
N ASP A 38 1.86 5.61 -6.92
CA ASP A 38 1.25 5.91 -8.21
C ASP A 38 1.35 4.68 -9.11
N VAL A 39 0.23 4.38 -9.75
CA VAL A 39 0.04 3.14 -10.54
C VAL A 39 0.29 1.91 -9.66
N ASN A 40 1.52 1.40 -9.67
CA ASN A 40 1.95 0.23 -8.93
C ASN A 40 3.30 0.41 -8.23
N LYS A 41 3.86 1.62 -8.23
CA LYS A 41 5.21 1.90 -7.75
C LYS A 41 5.17 2.63 -6.41
N VAL A 42 6.04 2.23 -5.50
CA VAL A 42 6.18 2.82 -4.16
C VAL A 42 7.42 3.68 -4.14
N ARG A 43 7.24 4.98 -3.93
CA ARG A 43 8.32 5.98 -3.96
C ARG A 43 8.51 6.60 -2.58
N LEU A 44 9.76 6.97 -2.28
CA LEU A 44 10.09 7.73 -1.07
C LEU A 44 9.66 9.20 -1.23
N GLY A 45 9.03 9.75 -0.19
CA GLY A 45 8.70 11.16 -0.06
C GLY A 45 7.40 11.61 -0.76
N ASP A 46 7.16 12.92 -0.68
CA ASP A 46 6.08 13.61 -1.40
C ASP A 46 6.55 13.95 -2.83
N GLY A 47 5.73 13.71 -3.85
CA GLY A 47 6.06 14.17 -5.20
C GLY A 47 5.41 13.43 -6.36
N ILE A 48 5.36 14.13 -7.49
CA ILE A 48 4.82 13.71 -8.79
C ILE A 48 5.99 13.21 -9.66
N TYR A 49 6.06 11.90 -9.90
CA TYR A 49 6.66 11.24 -11.09
C TYR A 49 8.20 11.32 -11.34
N SER A 50 8.76 10.21 -11.84
CA SER A 50 10.14 9.92 -12.30
C SER A 50 11.37 10.27 -11.42
N SER A 51 11.38 11.38 -10.70
CA SER A 51 12.56 11.83 -9.93
C SER A 51 12.69 11.15 -8.57
N ASN A 52 11.57 10.79 -7.93
CA ASN A 52 11.61 10.08 -6.65
C ASN A 52 12.00 8.63 -6.88
N LYS A 53 12.97 8.16 -6.08
CA LYS A 53 13.45 6.78 -6.09
C LYS A 53 12.29 5.82 -5.85
N VAL A 54 12.08 4.92 -6.80
CA VAL A 54 11.17 3.79 -6.66
C VAL A 54 11.85 2.73 -5.78
N LEU A 55 11.25 2.46 -4.64
CA LEU A 55 11.74 1.48 -3.67
C LEU A 55 11.20 0.09 -4.01
N TYR A 56 9.91 0.02 -4.36
CA TYR A 56 9.24 -1.23 -4.66
C TYR A 56 8.22 -1.08 -5.79
N THR A 57 7.92 -2.19 -6.43
CA THR A 57 6.86 -2.30 -7.42
C THR A 57 5.89 -3.42 -7.03
N PHE A 58 4.60 -3.11 -7.02
CA PHE A 58 3.54 -4.10 -6.97
C PHE A 58 3.35 -4.71 -8.37
N ASP A 59 3.54 -6.02 -8.48
CA ASP A 59 3.46 -6.76 -9.73
C ASP A 59 2.51 -7.94 -9.52
N ALA A 60 1.28 -7.82 -10.00
CA ALA A 60 0.19 -8.76 -9.70
C ALA A 60 0.07 -9.04 -8.19
N ASN A 61 0.42 -10.25 -7.77
CA ASN A 61 0.42 -10.69 -6.37
C ASN A 61 1.80 -10.62 -5.70
N LYS A 62 2.78 -9.94 -6.29
CA LYS A 62 4.16 -9.85 -5.80
C LYS A 62 4.54 -8.42 -5.46
N VAL A 63 5.47 -8.27 -4.52
CA VAL A 63 6.15 -7.01 -4.21
C VAL A 63 7.62 -7.19 -4.53
N ARG A 64 8.10 -6.42 -5.50
CA ARG A 64 9.46 -6.50 -6.02
C ARG A 64 10.29 -5.33 -5.54
N LEU A 65 11.59 -5.55 -5.38
CA LEU A 65 12.55 -4.47 -5.13
C LEU A 65 12.74 -3.62 -6.40
N GLY A 66 12.69 -2.29 -6.27
CA GLY A 66 13.00 -1.34 -7.33
C GLY A 66 11.91 -1.13 -8.38
N ASP A 67 12.31 -0.53 -9.51
CA ASP A 67 11.43 0.06 -10.54
C ASP A 67 11.04 -0.87 -11.70
N GLY A 68 11.37 -2.16 -11.61
CA GLY A 68 11.21 -3.11 -12.71
C GLY A 68 9.92 -3.93 -12.62
N THR A 69 9.32 -4.19 -13.78
CA THR A 69 8.12 -5.02 -13.97
C THR A 69 8.45 -6.44 -14.50
N TYR A 70 9.71 -6.87 -14.43
CA TYR A 70 10.20 -8.12 -15.05
C TYR A 70 10.95 -9.02 -14.06
N TYR A 71 11.16 -10.28 -14.46
CA TYR A 71 11.88 -11.35 -13.74
C TYR A 71 13.24 -10.92 -13.14
N SER A 72 13.85 -9.84 -13.61
CA SER A 72 15.11 -9.30 -13.11
C SER A 72 15.04 -8.78 -11.67
N ASN A 73 13.86 -8.42 -11.18
CA ASN A 73 13.73 -7.78 -9.87
C ASN A 73 13.36 -8.82 -8.80
N MET A 74 14.16 -8.85 -7.74
CA MET A 74 13.97 -9.75 -6.59
C MET A 74 12.57 -9.56 -6.00
N VAL A 75 11.82 -10.66 -5.90
CA VAL A 75 10.54 -10.70 -5.17
C VAL A 75 10.85 -10.74 -3.68
N LEU A 76 10.37 -9.72 -2.98
CA LEU A 76 10.51 -9.62 -1.53
C LEU A 76 9.35 -10.31 -0.84
N LEU A 77 8.14 -10.11 -1.37
CA LEU A 77 6.91 -10.61 -0.79
C LEU A 77 5.96 -11.17 -1.85
N THR A 78 5.18 -12.17 -1.47
CA THR A 78 4.06 -12.70 -2.24
C THR A 78 2.77 -12.55 -1.43
N ILE A 79 1.73 -12.02 -2.06
CA ILE A 79 0.37 -11.91 -1.57
C ILE A 79 -0.39 -13.16 -2.02
N ASP A 80 -0.83 -13.95 -1.04
CA ASP A 80 -1.53 -15.22 -1.23
C ASP A 80 -2.88 -15.12 -0.51
N GLY A 81 -3.91 -14.69 -1.24
CA GLY A 81 -5.23 -14.43 -0.67
C GLY A 81 -5.13 -13.42 0.48
N ASN A 82 -5.40 -13.90 1.70
CA ASN A 82 -5.29 -13.10 2.92
C ASN A 82 -3.91 -13.18 3.60
N LYS A 83 -2.90 -13.82 3.01
CA LYS A 83 -1.57 -14.00 3.61
C LYS A 83 -0.51 -13.20 2.87
N ILE A 84 0.44 -12.64 3.63
CA ILE A 84 1.66 -12.03 3.12
C ILE A 84 2.81 -12.97 3.43
N ARG A 85 3.51 -13.43 2.41
CA ARG A 85 4.60 -14.40 2.50
C ARG A 85 5.91 -13.77 2.08
N GLN A 86 7.00 -14.21 2.69
CA GLN A 86 8.35 -13.79 2.31
C GLN A 86 8.81 -14.51 1.04
N GLY A 87 9.36 -13.80 0.05
CA GLY A 87 10.01 -14.35 -1.15
C GLY A 87 9.09 -14.73 -2.33
N ASP A 88 9.69 -15.34 -3.36
CA ASP A 88 9.10 -15.67 -4.68
C ASP A 88 8.46 -17.07 -4.80
N GLY A 89 8.18 -17.74 -3.69
CA GLY A 89 7.83 -19.16 -3.71
C GLY A 89 6.33 -19.42 -3.68
N THR A 90 5.96 -20.61 -4.14
CA THR A 90 4.59 -21.12 -4.11
C THR A 90 4.11 -21.42 -2.70
N TYR A 91 2.79 -21.40 -2.53
CA TYR A 91 1.95 -21.43 -1.33
C TYR A 91 2.42 -22.20 -0.06
N PHE A 92 3.33 -23.18 -0.13
CA PHE A 92 3.74 -23.99 1.04
C PHE A 92 5.15 -23.75 1.56
N SER A 93 6.11 -23.33 0.72
CA SER A 93 7.52 -23.20 1.12
C SER A 93 7.84 -21.90 1.85
N ASN A 94 6.96 -20.90 1.76
CA ASN A 94 7.29 -19.54 2.16
C ASN A 94 6.67 -19.19 3.51
N LYS A 95 7.51 -18.66 4.40
CA LYS A 95 7.09 -18.15 5.71
C LYS A 95 6.00 -17.10 5.54
N VAL A 96 4.86 -17.34 6.18
CA VAL A 96 3.81 -16.32 6.32
C VAL A 96 4.28 -15.31 7.36
N LEU A 97 4.39 -14.07 6.92
CA LEU A 97 4.76 -12.94 7.76
C LEU A 97 3.52 -12.39 8.44
N TYR A 98 2.46 -12.15 7.64
CA TYR A 98 1.20 -11.61 8.11
C TYR A 98 -0.01 -12.37 7.56
N THR A 99 -1.09 -12.37 8.33
CA THR A 99 -2.43 -12.80 7.91
C THR A 99 -3.41 -11.65 8.09
N ILE A 100 -4.23 -11.40 7.07
CA ILE A 100 -5.30 -10.43 7.05
C ILE A 100 -6.59 -11.10 7.56
N ASP A 101 -7.23 -10.43 8.51
CA ASP A 101 -8.45 -10.86 9.15
C ASP A 101 -9.39 -9.65 9.30
N GLY A 102 -10.34 -9.52 8.38
CA GLY A 102 -11.16 -8.31 8.27
C GLY A 102 -10.29 -7.06 8.08
N ASN A 103 -10.35 -6.14 9.03
CA ASN A 103 -9.53 -4.93 9.06
C ASN A 103 -8.24 -5.06 9.87
N LYS A 104 -7.87 -6.26 10.30
CA LYS A 104 -6.72 -6.53 11.17
C LYS A 104 -5.58 -7.19 10.42
N ILE A 105 -4.36 -6.82 10.79
CA ILE A 105 -3.12 -7.41 10.31
C ILE A 105 -2.49 -8.18 11.48
N ARG A 106 -2.47 -9.51 11.36
CA ARG A 106 -1.99 -10.44 12.38
C ARG A 106 -0.61 -10.97 12.05
N GLN A 107 0.19 -11.24 13.08
CA GLN A 107 1.51 -11.87 12.92
C GLN A 107 1.38 -13.36 12.57
N GLY A 108 2.07 -13.82 11.52
CA GLY A 108 2.30 -15.24 11.24
C GLY A 108 1.16 -16.00 10.54
N ASN A 109 1.32 -17.33 10.49
CA ASN A 109 0.42 -18.29 9.84
C ASN A 109 -0.50 -18.99 10.86
N GLY A 110 -1.57 -18.34 11.28
CA GLY A 110 -2.45 -18.89 12.32
C GLY A 110 -3.83 -18.29 12.25
N THR A 111 -4.71 -18.78 13.11
CA THR A 111 -6.13 -18.43 13.08
C THR A 111 -6.41 -17.14 13.86
N TYR A 112 -7.64 -16.65 13.76
CA TYR A 112 -8.16 -15.50 14.53
C TYR A 112 -7.77 -15.56 16.02
N TYR A 113 -7.78 -16.76 16.62
CA TYR A 113 -7.57 -16.96 18.05
C TYR A 113 -6.09 -17.04 18.46
N SER A 114 -5.19 -17.45 17.56
CA SER A 114 -3.80 -17.77 17.91
C SER A 114 -2.81 -16.63 17.64
N ASN A 115 -3.18 -15.65 16.82
CA ASN A 115 -2.22 -14.67 16.31
C ASN A 115 -2.44 -13.27 16.88
N LYS A 116 -1.35 -12.68 17.38
CA LYS A 116 -1.30 -11.30 17.81
C LYS A 116 -1.69 -10.35 16.66
N VAL A 117 -2.63 -9.45 16.93
CA VAL A 117 -2.92 -8.32 16.03
C VAL A 117 -1.84 -7.27 16.21
N LEU A 118 -1.14 -6.98 15.12
CA LEU A 118 -0.08 -5.97 15.10
C LEU A 118 -0.64 -4.60 14.72
N TYR A 119 -1.58 -4.58 13.78
CA TYR A 119 -2.17 -3.36 13.26
C TYR A 119 -3.65 -3.53 12.97
N THR A 120 -4.40 -2.43 13.09
CA THR A 120 -5.80 -2.33 12.71
C THR A 120 -5.97 -1.18 11.72
N ILE A 121 -6.70 -1.44 10.64
CA ILE A 121 -7.09 -0.42 9.65
C ILE A 121 -8.44 0.16 10.07
N ASP A 122 -8.46 1.47 10.31
CA ASP A 122 -9.62 2.23 10.76
C ASP A 122 -9.86 3.39 9.77
N GLY A 123 -10.74 3.15 8.80
CA GLY A 123 -10.91 4.04 7.65
C GLY A 123 -9.59 4.22 6.91
N ASN A 124 -9.06 5.43 6.97
CA ASN A 124 -7.79 5.79 6.34
C ASN A 124 -6.59 5.77 7.29
N LYS A 125 -6.76 5.30 8.54
CA LYS A 125 -5.71 5.26 9.57
C LYS A 125 -5.19 3.84 9.77
N ILE A 126 -3.87 3.72 9.95
CA ILE A 126 -3.21 2.52 10.44
C ILE A 126 -2.91 2.72 11.93
N ARG A 127 -3.55 1.90 12.76
CA ARG A 127 -3.36 1.92 14.21
C ARG A 127 -2.51 0.75 14.68
N GLN A 128 -1.74 0.95 15.74
CA GLN A 128 -1.01 -0.12 16.40
C GLN A 128 -1.96 -0.98 17.26
N GLY A 129 -1.90 -2.31 17.13
CA GLY A 129 -2.62 -3.28 17.97
C GLY A 129 -4.06 -3.62 17.54
N ASP A 130 -4.76 -4.35 18.40
CA ASP A 130 -6.09 -4.98 18.18
C ASP A 130 -7.30 -4.05 18.45
N GLY A 131 -7.04 -2.81 18.87
CA GLY A 131 -8.10 -1.88 19.25
C GLY A 131 -8.75 -1.24 18.04
N THR A 132 -10.08 -1.32 18.01
CA THR A 132 -10.91 -0.31 17.35
C THR A 132 -11.12 0.81 18.38
N TYR A 133 -11.16 2.09 17.99
CA TYR A 133 -11.31 3.29 18.86
C TYR A 133 -10.03 3.97 19.40
N SER A 134 -10.23 5.20 19.89
CA SER A 134 -9.27 6.28 20.18
C SER A 134 -8.06 5.92 21.06
N SER A 135 -8.07 4.79 21.76
CA SER A 135 -6.97 4.32 22.60
C SER A 135 -5.72 3.91 21.82
N ASN A 136 -5.87 3.52 20.56
CA ASN A 136 -4.76 2.98 19.78
C ASN A 136 -4.06 4.07 18.98
N LYS A 137 -2.75 4.20 19.20
CA LYS A 137 -1.88 5.14 18.50
C LYS A 137 -2.01 4.95 17.00
N VAL A 138 -2.39 6.03 16.31
CA VAL A 138 -2.29 6.09 14.85
C VAL A 138 -0.82 6.23 14.49
N LEU A 139 -0.31 5.26 13.73
CA LEU A 139 1.06 5.30 13.24
C LEU A 139 1.12 6.05 11.91
N TYR A 140 0.14 5.79 11.05
CA TYR A 140 0.11 6.30 9.70
C TYR A 140 -1.30 6.68 9.25
N THR A 141 -1.38 7.64 8.34
CA THR A 141 -2.59 7.99 7.62
C THR A 141 -2.37 7.80 6.13
N ILE A 142 -3.33 7.14 5.47
CA ILE A 142 -3.36 6.91 4.03
C ILE A 142 -4.33 7.92 3.41
N ASP A 143 -3.92 8.46 2.28
CA ASP A 143 -4.71 9.35 1.45
C ASP A 143 -4.79 8.72 0.07
N GLY A 144 -5.98 8.49 -0.47
CA GLY A 144 -6.18 7.64 -1.63
C GLY A 144 -6.46 6.17 -1.27
N GLY A 145 -6.54 5.32 -2.31
CA GLY A 145 -6.92 3.92 -2.17
C GLY A 145 -5.72 2.99 -2.06
N LEU A 146 -5.71 2.11 -1.05
CA LEU A 146 -4.76 1.00 -0.96
C LEU A 146 -5.39 -0.19 -0.24
N SER A 147 -5.31 -1.38 -0.84
CA SER A 147 -5.82 -2.61 -0.23
C SER A 147 -5.01 -2.96 1.04
N ILE A 148 -5.66 -3.52 2.05
CA ILE A 148 -5.02 -3.94 3.30
C ILE A 148 -3.84 -4.91 3.12
N THR A 149 -3.86 -5.77 2.09
CA THR A 149 -2.73 -6.65 1.76
C THR A 149 -1.49 -5.86 1.34
N LYS A 150 -1.65 -4.88 0.45
CA LYS A 150 -0.59 -3.93 0.07
C LYS A 150 -0.11 -3.10 1.27
N ILE A 151 -1.02 -2.64 2.13
CA ILE A 151 -0.66 -1.95 3.38
C ILE A 151 0.23 -2.84 4.25
N ALA A 152 -0.19 -4.10 4.47
CA ALA A 152 0.57 -5.08 5.25
C ALA A 152 1.95 -5.37 4.65
N SER A 153 2.07 -5.41 3.33
CA SER A 153 3.38 -5.52 2.67
C SER A 153 4.29 -4.34 2.97
N LEU A 154 3.76 -3.11 2.97
CA LEU A 154 4.54 -1.91 3.28
C LEU A 154 4.93 -1.82 4.76
N LEU A 155 4.05 -2.24 5.67
CA LEU A 155 4.35 -2.39 7.11
C LEU A 155 5.44 -3.42 7.42
N TYR A 156 5.73 -4.33 6.49
CA TYR A 156 6.89 -5.21 6.65
C TYR A 156 8.17 -4.58 6.11
N LEU A 157 8.08 -3.85 5.00
CA LEU A 157 9.24 -3.40 4.24
C LEU A 157 9.79 -2.04 4.69
N VAL A 158 8.92 -1.10 5.11
CA VAL A 158 9.28 0.33 5.19
C VAL A 158 8.58 1.17 6.25
N LEU A 159 7.57 0.64 6.93
CA LEU A 159 6.73 1.33 7.90
C LEU A 159 6.74 0.57 9.23
#